data_AF-A0A2E8ZT27-F1
#
_entry.id   AF-A0A2E8ZT27-F1
#
_cell.length_a   1.000
_cell.length_b   1.000
_cell.length_c   1.000
_cell.angle_alpha   90.00
_cell.angle_beta   90.00
_cell.angle_gamma   90.00
#
_symmetry.space_group_name_H-M   'P 1'
#
loop_
_entity.id
_entity.type
_entity.pdbx_description
1 polymer ?
#
loop_
_entity_poly.entity_id
_entity_poly.type
_entity_poly.pdbx_seq_one_letter_code
_entity_poly.pdbx_strand_id
1 'polypeptide(L)'
;MTDKKQPEQQDDLTELDNLKEPEEQPEPGDYDPGADDAAQQQLEAAADAAQQQAAASAMVTVSVIEAALSMMYPGVQIAPVQKQAIIQKLAPVLMKYNAGGMPPWMAAYKEELELAGAVGLAGFAVWQQIKAMKAKEVKEAAEGAADGKEPEPQAA
;
A
#
# COMPACT_ATOMS: atom_id res chain seq x y z
N MET A 1 54.11 -19.71 -48.45
CA MET A 1 53.12 -20.32 -47.53
C MET A 1 53.73 -20.20 -46.13
N THR A 2 53.29 -19.34 -45.21
CA THR A 2 52.09 -18.49 -45.14
C THR A 2 52.44 -17.40 -44.13
N ASP A 3 52.47 -16.14 -44.56
CA ASP A 3 52.67 -14.98 -43.70
C ASP A 3 51.44 -14.85 -42.79
N LYS A 4 51.65 -14.98 -41.47
CA LYS A 4 50.58 -14.83 -40.48
C LYS A 4 50.28 -13.35 -40.33
N LYS A 5 49.24 -12.92 -41.04
CA LYS A 5 48.46 -11.70 -40.83
C LYS A 5 47.87 -11.70 -39.40
N GLN A 6 48.24 -10.76 -38.55
CA GLN A 6 47.32 -10.24 -37.52
C GLN A 6 47.69 -8.81 -37.11
N PRO A 7 46.69 -7.92 -36.91
CA PRO A 7 46.84 -6.48 -37.02
C PRO A 7 46.99 -5.77 -35.66
N GLU A 8 47.73 -4.65 -35.70
CA GLU A 8 47.41 -3.34 -35.13
C GLU A 8 46.65 -3.37 -33.77
N GLN A 9 47.41 -3.40 -32.66
CA GLN A 9 46.95 -2.84 -31.39
C GLN A 9 47.14 -1.32 -31.44
N GLN A 10 46.10 -0.58 -31.78
CA GLN A 10 46.00 0.87 -31.62
C GLN A 10 44.59 1.30 -32.05
N ASP A 11 43.63 1.37 -31.11
CA ASP A 11 42.43 2.25 -31.22
C ASP A 11 41.45 2.06 -30.04
N ASP A 12 41.93 1.98 -28.79
CA ASP A 12 41.05 1.94 -27.60
C ASP A 12 41.26 3.12 -26.64
N LEU A 13 42.13 4.08 -26.98
CA LEU A 13 42.39 5.26 -26.14
C LEU A 13 41.80 6.56 -26.70
N THR A 14 41.34 6.54 -27.95
CA THR A 14 40.65 7.65 -28.62
C THR A 14 39.15 7.72 -28.31
N GLU A 15 38.55 6.64 -27.78
CA GLU A 15 37.14 6.63 -27.36
C GLU A 15 36.91 7.19 -25.95
N LEU A 16 37.92 7.17 -25.09
CA LEU A 16 37.84 7.72 -23.73
C LEU A 16 37.92 9.25 -23.67
N ASP A 17 38.50 9.89 -24.70
CA ASP A 17 38.57 11.36 -24.79
C ASP A 17 37.29 11.97 -25.40
N ASN A 18 36.46 11.14 -26.05
CA ASN A 18 35.16 11.51 -26.59
C ASN A 18 33.99 11.34 -25.61
N LEU A 19 34.26 10.86 -24.39
CA LEU A 19 33.30 10.76 -23.28
C LEU A 19 33.46 11.89 -22.25
N LYS A 20 34.33 12.89 -22.51
CA LYS A 20 34.20 14.18 -21.83
C LYS A 20 33.07 14.94 -22.50
N GLU A 21 31.86 14.55 -22.12
CA GLU A 21 30.64 15.33 -22.31
C GLU A 21 30.97 16.80 -22.05
N PRO A 22 30.61 17.73 -22.95
CA PRO A 22 30.70 19.14 -22.64
C PRO A 22 29.88 19.34 -21.37
N GLU A 23 30.52 19.80 -20.30
CA GLU A 23 29.80 20.33 -19.15
C GLU A 23 28.88 21.42 -19.69
N GLU A 24 27.59 21.11 -19.84
CA GLU A 24 26.53 22.08 -20.06
C GLU A 24 26.58 23.03 -18.88
N GLN A 25 27.36 24.10 -19.04
CA GLN A 25 27.23 25.27 -18.22
C GLN A 25 25.78 25.70 -18.36
N PRO A 26 25.00 25.79 -17.26
CA PRO A 26 23.68 26.38 -17.37
C PRO A 26 23.91 27.79 -17.92
N GLU A 27 23.43 28.02 -19.14
CA GLU A 27 23.24 29.35 -19.71
C GLU A 27 22.71 30.26 -18.60
N PRO A 28 23.16 31.51 -18.47
CA PRO A 28 22.62 32.44 -17.48
C PRO A 28 21.16 32.70 -17.87
N GLY A 29 20.26 31.84 -17.40
CA GLY A 29 18.84 31.96 -17.60
C GLY A 29 18.39 33.28 -17.02
N ASP A 30 17.69 34.07 -17.82
CA ASP A 30 16.98 35.25 -17.35
C ASP A 30 16.20 34.87 -16.09
N TYR A 31 16.60 35.45 -14.96
CA TYR A 31 15.90 35.27 -13.69
C TYR A 31 14.48 35.81 -13.86
N ASP A 32 13.51 34.90 -13.98
CA ASP A 32 12.08 35.21 -14.00
C ASP A 32 11.50 35.02 -12.59
N PRO A 33 11.37 36.09 -11.80
CA PRO A 33 10.78 35.99 -10.45
C PRO A 33 9.34 35.47 -10.46
N GLY A 34 8.62 35.57 -11.59
CA GLY A 34 7.28 35.00 -11.72
C GLY A 34 7.27 33.48 -11.81
N ALA A 35 8.33 32.86 -12.33
CA ALA A 35 8.49 31.40 -12.36
C ALA A 35 8.85 30.85 -10.98
N ASP A 36 9.66 31.57 -10.21
CA ASP A 36 10.01 31.22 -8.82
C ASP A 36 8.79 31.35 -7.89
N ASP A 37 7.97 32.39 -8.04
CA ASP A 37 6.72 32.56 -7.28
C ASP A 37 5.71 31.44 -7.58
N ALA A 38 5.59 31.03 -8.85
CA ALA A 38 4.72 29.93 -9.25
C ALA A 38 5.22 28.57 -8.71
N ALA A 39 6.53 28.35 -8.69
CA ALA A 39 7.13 27.14 -8.13
C ALA A 39 6.98 27.09 -6.59
N GLN A 40 7.13 28.21 -5.90
CA GLN A 40 6.88 28.31 -4.45
C GLN A 40 5.42 28.04 -4.11
N GLN A 41 4.47 28.64 -4.85
CA GLN A 41 3.04 28.38 -4.63
C GLN A 41 2.67 26.90 -4.86
N GLN A 42 3.29 26.24 -5.84
CA GLN A 42 3.08 24.80 -6.06
C GLN A 42 3.68 23.95 -4.93
N LEU A 43 4.85 24.32 -4.41
CA LEU A 43 5.46 23.65 -3.26
C LEU A 43 4.64 23.82 -1.99
N GLU A 44 4.12 25.02 -1.72
CA GLU A 44 3.23 25.29 -0.58
C GLU A 44 1.91 24.51 -0.72
N ALA A 45 1.29 24.53 -1.90
CA ALA A 45 0.07 23.76 -2.15
C ALA A 45 0.29 22.24 -2.01
N ALA A 46 1.43 21.73 -2.47
CA ALA A 46 1.80 20.33 -2.31
C ALA A 46 2.09 19.97 -0.84
N ALA A 47 2.72 20.86 -0.08
CA ALA A 47 2.98 20.69 1.34
C ALA A 47 1.67 20.68 2.15
N ASP A 48 0.73 21.58 1.86
CA ASP A 48 -0.60 21.61 2.47
C ASP A 48 -1.39 20.34 2.15
N ALA A 49 -1.37 19.88 0.89
CA ALA A 49 -2.01 18.64 0.49
C ALA A 49 -1.42 17.42 1.21
N ALA A 50 -0.09 17.34 1.33
CA ALA A 50 0.59 16.28 2.08
C ALA A 50 0.24 16.31 3.57
N GLN A 51 0.13 17.50 4.17
CA GLN A 51 -0.29 17.66 5.56
C GLN A 51 -1.71 17.16 5.80
N GLN A 52 -2.65 17.51 4.92
CA GLN A 52 -4.02 17.03 4.99
C GLN A 52 -4.11 15.52 4.80
N GLN A 53 -3.37 14.98 3.83
CA GLN A 53 -3.32 13.53 3.57
C GLN A 53 -2.76 12.76 4.77
N ALA A 54 -1.70 13.26 5.41
CA ALA A 54 -1.12 12.63 6.58
C ALA A 54 -2.06 12.65 7.79
N ALA A 55 -2.79 13.76 8.01
CA ALA A 55 -3.80 13.84 9.06
C ALA A 55 -4.94 12.84 8.83
N ALA A 56 -5.46 12.75 7.59
CA ALA A 56 -6.48 11.78 7.22
C ALA A 56 -6.00 10.33 7.39
N SER A 57 -4.78 10.04 6.93
CA SER A 57 -4.16 8.72 7.05
C SER A 57 -3.96 8.31 8.51
N ALA A 58 -3.59 9.26 9.38
CA ALA A 58 -3.47 9.02 10.81
C ALA A 58 -4.83 8.63 11.43
N MET A 59 -5.92 9.31 11.07
CA MET A 59 -7.27 8.97 11.54
C MET A 59 -7.71 7.56 11.10
N VAL A 60 -7.46 7.21 9.83
CA VAL A 60 -7.77 5.89 9.30
C VAL A 60 -6.96 4.82 10.02
N THR A 61 -5.66 5.03 10.20
CA THR A 61 -4.78 4.08 10.88
C THR A 61 -5.24 3.78 12.31
N VAL A 62 -5.56 4.83 13.08
CA VAL A 62 -6.08 4.66 14.45
C VAL A 62 -7.41 3.92 14.47
N SER A 63 -8.29 4.19 13.51
CA SER A 63 -9.58 3.49 13.39
C SER A 63 -9.40 2.00 13.07
N VAL A 64 -8.45 1.65 12.20
CA VAL A 64 -8.14 0.25 11.87
C VAL A 64 -7.58 -0.49 13.08
N ILE A 65 -6.68 0.14 13.84
CA ILE A 65 -6.13 -0.43 15.07
C ILE A 65 -7.25 -0.69 16.08
N GLU A 66 -8.16 0.26 16.27
CA GLU A 66 -9.30 0.07 17.17
C GLU A 66 -10.26 -1.03 16.71
N ALA A 67 -10.53 -1.14 15.41
CA ALA A 67 -11.34 -2.21 14.85
C ALA A 67 -10.69 -3.59 15.09
N ALA A 68 -9.37 -3.69 14.91
CA ALA A 68 -8.61 -4.91 15.19
C ALA A 68 -8.65 -5.27 16.68
N LEU A 69 -8.50 -4.28 17.57
CA LEU A 69 -8.63 -4.48 19.01
C LEU A 69 -10.04 -4.93 19.41
N SER A 70 -11.07 -4.33 18.81
CA SER A 70 -12.47 -4.68 19.07
C SER A 70 -12.81 -6.10 18.63
N MET A 71 -12.15 -6.61 17.60
CA MET A 71 -12.31 -7.99 17.13
C MET A 71 -11.72 -9.01 18.12
N MET A 72 -10.59 -8.69 18.77
CA MET A 72 -9.97 -9.56 19.77
C MET A 72 -10.61 -9.41 21.17
N TYR A 73 -11.04 -8.20 21.51
CA TYR A 73 -11.59 -7.86 22.82
C TYR A 73 -12.90 -7.07 22.65
N PRO A 74 -14.05 -7.76 22.68
CA PRO A 74 -15.36 -7.13 22.52
C PRO A 74 -15.58 -6.02 23.55
N GLY A 75 -15.88 -4.81 23.09
CA GLY A 75 -16.18 -3.65 23.95
C GLY A 75 -14.98 -2.78 24.32
N VAL A 76 -13.75 -3.15 23.91
CA VAL A 76 -12.59 -2.27 24.05
C VAL A 76 -12.67 -1.15 23.01
N GLN A 77 -12.67 0.09 23.48
CA GLN A 77 -12.60 1.29 22.65
C GLN A 77 -11.49 2.19 23.16
N ILE A 78 -10.80 2.87 22.24
CA ILE A 78 -9.81 3.87 22.62
C ILE A 78 -10.56 5.15 22.98
N ALA A 79 -10.27 5.75 24.13
CA ALA A 79 -10.98 6.96 24.55
C ALA A 79 -10.78 8.09 23.52
N PRO A 80 -11.81 8.92 23.22
CA PRO A 80 -11.72 9.96 22.19
C PRO A 80 -10.53 10.91 22.36
N VAL A 81 -10.23 11.28 23.60
CA VAL A 81 -9.09 12.15 23.95
C VAL A 81 -7.76 11.48 23.60
N GLN A 82 -7.63 10.18 23.88
CA GLN A 82 -6.42 9.42 23.58
C GLN A 82 -6.25 9.22 22.08
N LYS A 83 -7.34 8.97 21.34
CA LYS A 83 -7.31 8.91 19.87
C LYS A 83 -6.78 10.21 19.27
N GLN A 84 -7.33 11.35 19.68
CA GLN A 84 -6.87 12.65 19.17
C GLN A 84 -5.39 12.88 19.49
N ALA A 85 -4.94 12.54 20.70
CA ALA A 85 -3.53 12.65 21.06
C ALA A 85 -2.64 11.76 20.16
N ILE A 86 -3.06 10.53 19.87
CA ILE A 86 -2.34 9.62 18.97
C ILE A 86 -2.31 10.17 17.55
N ILE A 87 -3.44 10.64 17.01
CA ILE A 87 -3.53 11.23 15.67
C ILE A 87 -2.58 12.42 15.53
N GLN A 88 -2.59 13.34 16.51
CA GLN A 88 -1.72 14.52 16.52
C GLN A 88 -0.23 14.16 16.53
N LYS A 89 0.15 13.03 17.14
CA LYS A 89 1.54 12.54 17.15
C LYS A 89 1.88 11.71 15.92
N LEU A 90 0.91 11.00 15.36
CA LEU A 90 1.10 10.13 14.20
C LEU A 90 1.16 10.91 12.90
N ALA A 91 0.37 11.97 12.74
CA ALA A 91 0.37 12.82 11.55
C ALA A 91 1.77 13.34 11.15
N PRO A 92 2.60 13.92 12.04
CA PRO A 92 3.95 14.36 11.67
C PRO A 92 4.91 13.20 11.38
N VAL A 93 4.71 12.03 11.97
CA VAL A 93 5.48 10.81 11.66
C VAL A 93 5.13 10.32 10.26
N LEU A 94 3.83 10.33 9.92
CA LEU A 94 3.38 10.04 8.57
C LEU A 94 3.88 11.09 7.58
N MET A 95 3.89 12.38 7.89
CA MET A 95 4.54 13.35 7.01
C MET A 95 6.03 13.03 6.81
N LYS A 96 6.76 12.71 7.88
CA LYS A 96 8.20 12.41 7.78
C LYS A 96 8.50 11.17 6.93
N TYR A 97 7.67 10.14 6.99
CA TYR A 97 7.91 8.86 6.31
C TYR A 97 6.99 8.59 5.11
N ASN A 98 6.05 9.50 4.82
CA ASN A 98 5.03 9.36 3.78
C ASN A 98 4.86 10.62 2.91
N ALA A 99 5.58 11.73 3.15
CA ALA A 99 5.61 12.90 2.26
C ALA A 99 6.32 12.66 0.90
N GLY A 100 6.44 11.39 0.49
CA GLY A 100 6.96 10.97 -0.81
C GLY A 100 6.62 9.51 -1.16
N GLY A 101 5.67 8.89 -0.46
CA GLY A 101 5.32 7.48 -0.65
C GLY A 101 6.04 6.50 0.28
N MET A 102 5.61 5.24 0.15
CA MET A 102 5.97 4.04 0.90
C MET A 102 7.46 3.98 1.30
N PRO A 103 7.82 3.51 2.52
CA PRO A 103 9.22 3.42 2.96
C PRO A 103 10.10 2.73 1.93
N PRO A 104 11.38 3.10 1.74
CA PRO A 104 12.22 2.54 0.67
C PRO A 104 12.33 1.01 0.70
N TRP A 105 12.34 0.43 1.90
CA TRP A 105 12.34 -1.02 2.08
C TRP A 105 11.01 -1.66 1.66
N MET A 106 9.90 -0.96 1.75
CA MET A 106 8.55 -1.46 1.43
C MET A 106 8.19 -1.16 -0.04
N ALA A 107 8.76 -0.10 -0.63
CA ALA A 107 8.62 0.20 -2.05
C ALA A 107 9.11 -0.96 -2.94
N ALA A 108 10.16 -1.67 -2.51
CA ALA A 108 10.64 -2.88 -3.17
C ALA A 108 9.67 -4.08 -3.11
N TYR A 109 8.71 -4.06 -2.18
CA TYR A 109 7.72 -5.13 -1.98
C TYR A 109 6.29 -4.72 -2.35
N LYS A 110 6.13 -3.62 -3.07
CA LYS A 110 4.81 -3.05 -3.35
C LYS A 110 3.91 -4.06 -4.06
N GLU A 111 4.43 -4.71 -5.10
CA GLU A 111 3.71 -5.69 -5.90
C GLU A 111 3.40 -6.95 -5.08
N GLU A 112 4.30 -7.37 -4.20
CA GLU A 112 4.12 -8.50 -3.30
C GLU A 112 3.07 -8.21 -2.24
N LEU A 113 3.00 -6.99 -1.72
CA LEU A 113 1.97 -6.57 -0.76
C LEU A 113 0.60 -6.43 -1.43
N GLU A 114 0.56 -5.95 -2.68
CA GLU A 114 -0.66 -5.89 -3.46
C GLU A 114 -1.19 -7.29 -3.79
N LEU A 115 -0.30 -8.19 -4.22
CA LEU A 115 -0.62 -9.61 -4.40
C LEU A 115 -1.08 -10.25 -3.09
N ALA A 116 -0.35 -10.05 -1.99
CA ALA A 116 -0.72 -10.59 -0.68
C ALA A 116 -2.07 -10.05 -0.21
N GLY A 117 -2.36 -8.77 -0.46
CA GLY A 117 -3.65 -8.15 -0.18
C GLY A 117 -4.78 -8.78 -1.00
N ALA A 118 -4.59 -8.93 -2.32
CA ALA A 118 -5.56 -9.55 -3.21
C ALA A 118 -5.84 -11.02 -2.84
N VAL A 119 -4.78 -11.80 -2.60
CA VAL A 119 -4.89 -13.21 -2.17
C VAL A 119 -5.53 -13.30 -0.78
N GLY A 120 -5.18 -12.41 0.14
CA GLY A 120 -5.77 -12.35 1.48
C GLY A 120 -7.27 -12.06 1.44
N LEU A 121 -7.70 -11.08 0.65
CA LEU A 121 -9.11 -10.76 0.46
C LEU A 121 -9.88 -11.91 -0.20
N ALA A 122 -9.32 -12.53 -1.23
CA ALA A 122 -9.92 -13.70 -1.88
C ALA A 122 -10.06 -14.87 -0.90
N GLY A 123 -9.02 -15.17 -0.13
CA GLY A 123 -9.05 -16.20 0.91
C GLY A 123 -10.09 -15.91 2.00
N PHE A 124 -10.20 -14.66 2.44
CA PHE A 124 -11.21 -14.25 3.41
C PHE A 124 -12.64 -14.41 2.86
N ALA A 125 -12.88 -14.06 1.60
CA ALA A 125 -14.17 -14.25 0.95
C ALA A 125 -14.56 -15.74 0.85
N VAL A 126 -13.62 -16.60 0.46
CA VAL A 126 -13.83 -18.05 0.43
C VAL A 126 -14.13 -18.59 1.83
N TRP A 127 -13.41 -18.13 2.86
CA TRP A 127 -13.67 -18.54 4.24
C TRP A 127 -15.08 -18.15 4.71
N GLN A 128 -15.55 -16.94 4.40
CA GLN A 128 -16.92 -16.50 4.66
C GLN A 128 -17.95 -17.38 3.94
N GLN A 129 -17.72 -17.73 2.68
CA GLN A 129 -18.60 -18.62 1.91
C GLN A 129 -18.68 -20.02 2.55
N ILE A 130 -17.54 -20.59 2.98
CA ILE A 130 -17.51 -21.89 3.66
C ILE A 130 -18.31 -21.84 4.96
N LYS A 131 -18.15 -20.80 5.79
CA LYS A 131 -18.95 -20.66 7.01
C LYS A 131 -20.44 -20.52 6.71
N ALA A 132 -20.80 -19.78 5.66
CA ALA A 132 -22.19 -19.63 5.26
C ALA A 132 -22.81 -20.95 4.77
N MET A 133 -22.08 -21.75 3.97
CA MET A 133 -22.54 -23.08 3.54
C MET A 133 -22.74 -24.02 4.73
N LYS A 134 -21.74 -24.13 5.62
CA LYS A 134 -21.87 -24.95 6.83
C LYS A 134 -23.03 -24.52 7.74
N ALA A 135 -23.27 -23.21 7.85
CA ALA A 135 -24.40 -22.69 8.61
C ALA A 135 -25.76 -23.03 7.96
N LYS A 136 -25.83 -23.13 6.63
CA LYS A 136 -27.04 -23.59 5.92
C LYS A 136 -27.25 -25.09 6.11
N GLU A 137 -26.20 -25.91 5.96
CA GLU A 137 -26.28 -27.36 6.17
C GLU A 137 -26.75 -27.72 7.60
N VAL A 138 -26.28 -26.99 8.61
CA VAL A 138 -26.73 -27.18 10.00
C VAL A 138 -28.20 -26.79 10.19
N LYS A 139 -28.68 -25.75 9.49
CA LYS A 139 -30.09 -25.34 9.53
C LYS A 139 -31.00 -26.34 8.81
N GLU A 140 -30.61 -26.78 7.62
CA GLU A 140 -31.35 -27.77 6.83
C GLU A 140 -31.37 -29.14 7.53
N ALA A 141 -30.30 -29.54 8.22
CA ALA A 141 -30.28 -30.75 9.04
C ALA A 141 -31.18 -30.63 10.29
N ALA A 142 -31.32 -29.43 10.86
CA ALA A 142 -32.23 -29.18 11.99
C ALA A 142 -33.70 -29.14 11.54
N GLU A 143 -33.99 -28.61 10.36
CA GLU A 143 -35.34 -28.56 9.76
C GLU A 143 -35.77 -29.93 9.20
N GLY A 144 -34.86 -30.67 8.55
CA GLY A 144 -35.11 -32.03 8.07
C GLY A 144 -35.26 -33.08 9.19
N ALA A 145 -34.70 -32.82 10.37
CA ALA A 145 -34.93 -33.65 11.56
C ALA A 145 -36.30 -33.37 12.23
N ALA A 146 -36.94 -32.24 11.93
CA ALA A 146 -38.26 -31.88 12.47
C ALA A 146 -39.43 -32.43 11.62
N ASP A 147 -39.20 -32.76 10.35
CA ASP A 147 -40.23 -33.23 9.41
C ASP A 147 -40.35 -34.78 9.33
N GLY A 148 -39.44 -35.51 9.97
CA GLY A 148 -39.31 -36.98 9.81
C GLY A 148 -39.99 -37.87 10.84
N LYS A 149 -41.09 -37.46 11.50
CA LYS A 149 -41.68 -38.26 12.59
C LYS A 149 -43.21 -38.29 12.65
N GLU A 150 -43.84 -38.90 11.66
CA GLU A 150 -45.15 -39.56 11.83
C GLU A 150 -45.17 -40.90 11.08
N PRO A 151 -44.97 -42.06 11.77
CA PRO A 151 -45.57 -43.29 11.31
C PRO A 151 -47.02 -43.35 11.82
N GLU A 152 -47.94 -43.48 10.88
CA GLU A 152 -49.38 -43.66 11.10
C GLU A 152 -49.67 -44.69 12.20
N PRO A 153 -50.64 -44.45 13.11
CA PRO A 153 -51.13 -45.51 13.98
C PRO A 153 -51.93 -46.50 13.14
N GLN A 154 -51.35 -47.67 12.89
CA GLN A 154 -52.10 -48.82 12.36
C GLN A 154 -53.23 -49.20 13.32
N ALA A 155 -54.38 -49.48 12.70
CA ALA A 155 -55.66 -49.81 13.29
C ALA A 155 -55.60 -50.96 14.32
N ALA A 156 -56.48 -50.87 15.32
CA ALA A 156 -56.99 -51.98 16.12
C ALA A 156 -58.49 -51.77 16.35
#